data_AF-A0AAD4BB51-F1
#
_entry.id   AF-A0AAD4BB51-F1
#
_cell.length_a   1.000
_cell.length_b   1.000
_cell.length_c   1.000
_cell.angle_alpha   90.00
_cell.angle_beta   90.00
_cell.angle_gamma   90.00
#
_symmetry.space_group_name_H-M   'P 1'
#
loop_
_entity.id
_entity.type
_entity.pdbx_description
1 polymer ?
#
loop_
_entity_poly.entity_id
_entity_poly.type
_entity_poly.pdbx_seq_one_letter_code
_entity_poly.pdbx_strand_id
1 'polypeptide(L)'
;MIDKIHPTRRRHPQLPSIRERATGVRSCGCSEPLCGLSAEWVVELVPGVDNWLPLANFSPVTFTEAAALDNNGQAYWPQGANITEIHTKDGPVTSVSLGENSVTINYA
;
A
#
# COMPACT_ATOMS: atom_id res chain seq x y z
N MET A 1 19.34 4.75 44.03
CA MET A 1 19.56 3.57 43.16
C MET A 1 18.48 3.66 42.09
N ILE A 2 18.83 4.20 40.91
CA ILE A 2 17.87 4.47 39.82
C ILE A 2 17.95 3.28 38.87
N ASP A 3 16.83 2.58 38.74
CA ASP A 3 16.68 1.46 37.83
C ASP A 3 16.62 2.00 36.38
N LYS A 4 17.54 1.55 35.53
CA LYS A 4 17.57 1.94 34.11
C LYS A 4 16.58 1.07 33.35
N ILE A 5 15.41 1.63 33.06
CA ILE A 5 14.47 1.07 32.09
C ILE A 5 15.18 0.98 30.74
N HIS A 6 15.44 -0.23 30.27
CA HIS A 6 15.93 -0.50 28.92
C HIS A 6 14.72 -0.51 27.98
N PRO A 7 14.61 0.43 27.02
CA PRO A 7 13.53 0.38 26.04
C PRO A 7 13.78 -0.80 25.09
N THR A 8 13.01 -1.87 25.23
CA THR A 8 12.89 -2.90 24.20
C THR A 8 12.30 -2.27 22.96
N ARG A 9 13.17 -1.97 21.99
CA ARG A 9 12.81 -1.56 20.63
C ARG A 9 12.02 -2.69 19.99
N ARG A 10 10.68 -2.61 20.01
CA ARG A 10 9.84 -3.45 19.16
C ARG A 10 10.22 -3.13 17.72
N ARG A 11 10.97 -4.04 17.08
CA ARG A 11 11.22 -3.96 15.65
C ARG A 11 9.90 -4.29 14.96
N HIS A 12 9.22 -3.27 14.45
CA HIS A 12 8.22 -3.48 13.41
C HIS A 12 8.88 -4.26 12.26
N PRO A 13 8.18 -5.22 11.62
CA PRO A 13 8.70 -5.86 10.43
C PRO A 13 8.92 -4.79 9.36
N GLN A 14 10.17 -4.42 9.09
CA GLN A 14 10.51 -3.62 7.92
C GLN A 14 10.50 -4.56 6.72
N LEU A 15 9.65 -4.27 5.75
CA LEU A 15 9.83 -4.83 4.41
C LEU A 15 11.17 -4.28 3.87
N PRO A 16 12.05 -5.14 3.35
CA PRO A 16 13.33 -4.69 2.84
C PRO A 16 13.15 -3.78 1.62
N SER A 17 13.95 -2.73 1.56
CA SER A 17 14.10 -1.91 0.37
C SER A 17 14.66 -2.75 -0.77
N ILE A 18 14.11 -2.64 -1.99
CA ILE A 18 14.63 -3.28 -3.21
C ILE A 18 16.11 -2.96 -3.48
N ARG A 19 16.67 -1.90 -2.85
CA ARG A 19 18.09 -1.55 -2.96
C ARG A 19 19.02 -2.54 -2.25
N GLU A 20 18.50 -3.36 -1.36
CA GLU A 20 19.19 -4.50 -0.75
C GLU A 20 18.24 -5.70 -0.91
N ARG A 21 18.43 -6.50 -1.98
CA ARG A 21 17.58 -7.67 -2.26
C ARG A 21 17.43 -8.53 -1.00
N ALA A 22 16.32 -8.38 -0.31
CA ALA A 22 15.89 -9.29 0.73
C ALA A 22 14.48 -9.74 0.36
N THR A 23 14.31 -11.05 0.36
CA THR A 23 13.04 -11.70 0.03
C THR A 23 12.48 -12.24 1.33
N GLY A 24 11.33 -11.70 1.75
CA GLY A 24 10.55 -12.26 2.85
C GLY A 24 9.33 -12.97 2.28
N VAL A 25 9.22 -14.28 2.52
CA VAL A 25 8.01 -15.04 2.22
C VAL A 25 7.37 -15.44 3.54
N ARG A 26 6.10 -15.08 3.74
CA ARG A 26 5.30 -15.51 4.88
C ARG A 26 4.08 -16.25 4.37
N SER A 27 4.02 -17.55 4.65
CA SER A 27 2.80 -18.33 4.42
C SER A 27 1.78 -17.97 5.50
N CYS A 28 0.60 -17.55 5.06
CA CYS A 28 -0.56 -17.40 5.95
C CYS A 28 -1.42 -18.66 5.79
N GLY A 29 -1.65 -19.39 6.88
CA GLY A 29 -2.72 -20.38 6.94
C GLY A 29 -4.02 -19.67 7.27
N CYS A 30 -5.08 -19.89 6.49
CA CYS A 30 -6.36 -19.20 6.68
C CYS A 30 -7.39 -20.17 7.26
N SER A 31 -7.98 -19.83 8.42
CA SER A 31 -9.27 -20.38 8.84
C SER A 31 -10.44 -19.72 8.11
N GLU A 32 -10.22 -18.50 7.59
CA GLU A 32 -11.17 -17.70 6.82
C GLU A 32 -10.53 -17.30 5.47
N PRO A 33 -10.95 -17.89 4.33
CA PRO A 33 -10.35 -17.60 3.02
C PRO A 33 -10.75 -16.22 2.48
N LEU A 34 -9.85 -15.58 1.72
CA LEU A 34 -10.15 -14.34 1.00
C LEU A 34 -11.05 -14.63 -0.21
N CYS A 35 -11.91 -13.66 -0.58
CA CYS A 35 -12.87 -13.82 -1.67
C CYS A 35 -12.24 -13.77 -3.08
N GLY A 36 -11.06 -13.14 -3.24
CA GLY A 36 -10.37 -13.04 -4.53
C GLY A 36 -11.10 -12.21 -5.59
N LEU A 37 -11.95 -11.26 -5.18
CA LEU A 37 -12.81 -10.47 -6.08
C LEU A 37 -12.22 -9.12 -6.47
N SER A 38 -11.09 -8.73 -5.89
CA SER A 38 -10.51 -7.41 -6.08
C SER A 38 -8.99 -7.49 -6.05
N ALA A 39 -8.37 -6.64 -6.86
CA ALA A 39 -6.94 -6.37 -6.86
C ALA A 39 -6.76 -4.86 -6.95
N GLU A 40 -5.79 -4.32 -6.22
CA GLU A 40 -5.67 -2.89 -6.02
C GLU A 40 -4.20 -2.44 -5.91
N TRP A 41 -3.94 -1.22 -6.38
CA TRP A 41 -2.68 -0.51 -6.22
C TRP A 41 -2.96 0.77 -5.45
N VAL A 42 -2.59 0.78 -4.17
CA VAL A 42 -3.11 1.77 -3.23
C VAL A 42 -1.98 2.52 -2.54
N VAL A 43 -2.14 3.84 -2.45
CA VAL A 43 -1.54 4.65 -1.39
C VAL A 43 -2.64 4.87 -0.36
N GLU A 44 -2.44 4.36 0.85
CA GLU A 44 -3.45 4.39 1.90
C GLU A 44 -3.05 5.36 3.01
N LEU A 45 -4.05 6.08 3.53
CA LEU A 45 -3.93 6.76 4.81
C LEU A 45 -4.41 5.81 5.92
N VAL A 46 -3.49 5.34 6.76
CA VAL A 46 -3.83 4.44 7.86
C VAL A 46 -4.45 5.23 9.02
N PRO A 47 -5.55 4.79 9.63
CA PRO A 47 -6.12 5.45 10.80
C PRO A 47 -5.11 5.42 11.97
N GLY A 48 -4.91 6.57 12.61
CA GLY A 48 -4.21 6.66 13.88
C GLY A 48 -5.08 6.18 15.04
N VAL A 49 -4.49 6.13 16.24
CA VAL A 49 -5.14 5.59 17.44
C VAL A 49 -6.42 6.35 17.81
N ASP A 50 -6.46 7.66 17.56
CA ASP A 50 -7.57 8.54 17.94
C ASP A 50 -8.16 9.36 16.79
N ASN A 51 -7.47 9.45 15.64
CA ASN A 51 -7.88 10.21 14.45
C ASN A 51 -7.10 9.71 13.22
N TRP A 52 -7.60 10.02 12.01
CA TRP A 52 -6.82 9.89 10.79
C TRP A 52 -5.56 10.76 10.89
N LEU A 53 -4.39 10.18 10.61
CA LEU A 53 -3.16 10.95 10.54
C LEU A 53 -3.25 11.93 9.35
N PRO A 54 -2.60 13.10 9.41
CA PRO A 54 -2.46 13.93 8.23
C PRO A 54 -1.77 13.14 7.12
N LEU A 55 -2.31 13.18 5.89
CA LEU A 55 -1.64 12.58 4.74
C LEU A 55 -0.33 13.33 4.51
N ALA A 56 0.79 12.64 4.65
CA ALA A 56 2.09 13.24 4.40
C ALA A 56 2.23 13.57 2.90
N ASN A 57 2.78 14.73 2.58
CA ASN A 57 3.14 15.04 1.20
C ASN A 57 4.17 14.03 0.69
N PHE A 58 3.92 13.47 -0.48
CA PHE A 58 4.83 12.51 -1.12
C PHE A 58 5.14 12.92 -2.56
N SER A 59 6.36 12.61 -3.01
CA SER A 59 6.69 12.62 -4.43
C SER A 59 5.89 11.53 -5.16
N PRO A 60 5.65 11.67 -6.47
CA PRO A 60 4.84 10.71 -7.22
C PRO A 60 5.21 9.26 -6.94
N VAL A 61 4.21 8.46 -6.60
CA VAL A 61 4.34 7.01 -6.42
C VAL A 61 3.87 6.35 -7.69
N THR A 62 4.78 5.65 -8.37
CA THR A 62 4.43 4.88 -9.58
C THR A 62 4.60 3.39 -9.29
N PHE A 63 3.50 2.66 -9.37
CA PHE A 63 3.52 1.21 -9.52
C PHE A 63 3.79 0.90 -10.99
N THR A 64 4.96 0.33 -11.28
CA THR A 64 5.35 -0.14 -12.62
C THR A 64 5.15 -1.63 -12.74
N GLU A 65 4.99 -2.14 -13.96
CA GLU A 65 4.76 -3.58 -14.22
C GLU A 65 3.57 -4.12 -13.42
N ALA A 66 2.55 -3.28 -13.25
CA ALA A 66 1.36 -3.58 -12.48
C ALA A 66 0.51 -4.63 -13.22
N ALA A 67 0.29 -5.77 -12.59
CA ALA A 67 -0.55 -6.85 -13.07
C ALA A 67 -1.25 -7.57 -11.91
N ALA A 68 -2.51 -7.96 -12.13
CA ALA A 68 -3.27 -8.86 -11.29
C ALA A 68 -3.55 -10.16 -12.04
N LEU A 69 -3.58 -11.29 -11.33
CA LEU A 69 -3.89 -12.60 -11.90
C LEU A 69 -5.17 -13.13 -11.27
N ASP A 70 -6.06 -13.68 -12.10
CA ASP A 70 -7.18 -14.47 -11.59
C ASP A 70 -6.74 -15.89 -11.19
N ASN A 71 -7.69 -16.69 -10.69
CA ASN A 71 -7.44 -18.07 -10.29
C ASN A 71 -7.04 -19.00 -11.45
N ASN A 72 -7.23 -18.59 -12.70
CA ASN A 72 -6.81 -19.31 -13.90
C ASN A 72 -5.46 -18.82 -14.44
N GLY A 73 -4.86 -17.81 -13.81
CA GLY A 73 -3.62 -17.17 -14.26
C GLY A 73 -3.82 -16.16 -15.39
N GLN A 74 -5.06 -15.78 -15.71
CA GLN A 74 -5.33 -14.71 -16.66
C GLN A 74 -4.88 -13.38 -16.06
N ALA A 75 -4.09 -12.64 -16.84
CA ALA A 75 -3.60 -11.32 -16.44
C ALA A 75 -4.63 -10.22 -16.72
N TYR A 76 -4.71 -9.30 -15.76
CA TYR A 76 -5.46 -8.05 -15.82
C TYR A 76 -4.51 -6.90 -15.49
N TRP A 77 -4.63 -5.82 -16.27
CA TRP A 77 -3.83 -4.63 -16.12
C TRP A 77 -4.65 -3.47 -15.53
N PRO A 78 -4.01 -2.43 -14.98
CA PRO A 78 -4.72 -1.29 -14.40
C PRO A 78 -5.56 -0.50 -15.39
N GLN A 79 -5.30 -0.60 -16.70
CA GLN A 79 -6.06 0.15 -17.70
C GLN A 79 -7.57 -0.18 -17.62
N GLY A 80 -8.39 0.85 -17.38
CA GLY A 80 -9.84 0.69 -17.21
C GLY A 80 -10.27 0.30 -15.78
N ALA A 81 -9.34 0.23 -14.82
CA ALA A 81 -9.68 0.08 -13.42
C ALA A 81 -10.44 1.29 -12.87
N ASN A 82 -11.21 1.07 -11.81
CA ASN A 82 -11.84 2.15 -11.08
C ASN A 82 -10.78 2.96 -10.32
N ILE A 83 -10.88 4.29 -10.40
CA ILE A 83 -10.02 5.20 -9.66
C ILE A 83 -10.72 5.61 -8.37
N THR A 84 -9.99 5.58 -7.26
CA THR A 84 -10.39 6.19 -5.99
C THR A 84 -9.29 7.12 -5.52
N GLU A 85 -9.67 8.32 -5.10
CA GLU A 85 -8.77 9.35 -4.60
C GLU A 85 -9.01 9.55 -3.10
N ILE A 86 -8.00 10.05 -2.39
CA ILE A 86 -8.15 10.52 -1.02
C ILE A 86 -8.71 11.94 -1.07
N HIS A 87 -9.84 12.15 -0.40
CA HIS A 87 -10.49 13.45 -0.29
C HIS A 87 -10.38 14.01 1.12
N THR A 88 -10.25 15.33 1.18
CA THR A 88 -10.50 16.14 2.38
C THR A 88 -11.75 16.98 2.17
N LYS A 89 -12.13 17.75 3.20
CA LYS A 89 -13.22 18.75 3.07
C LYS A 89 -12.98 19.78 1.96
N ASP A 90 -11.71 20.00 1.61
CA ASP A 90 -11.29 21.03 0.65
C ASP A 90 -11.11 20.46 -0.77
N GLY A 91 -11.33 19.14 -0.96
CA GLY A 91 -11.22 18.45 -2.25
C GLY A 91 -10.27 17.25 -2.25
N PRO A 92 -10.00 16.66 -3.42
CA PRO A 92 -9.03 15.57 -3.56
C PRO A 92 -7.63 16.06 -3.20
N VAL A 93 -6.91 15.29 -2.39
CA VAL A 93 -5.49 15.50 -2.04
C VAL A 93 -4.56 14.52 -2.72
N THR A 94 -5.12 13.63 -3.55
CA THR A 94 -4.37 12.77 -4.45
C THR A 94 -5.00 12.79 -5.82
N SER A 95 -4.18 12.64 -6.86
CA SER A 95 -4.65 12.33 -8.22
C SER A 95 -4.05 11.03 -8.72
N VAL A 96 -4.82 10.27 -9.49
CA VAL A 96 -4.40 8.97 -10.03
C VAL A 96 -4.44 8.98 -11.55
N SER A 97 -3.40 8.46 -12.19
CA SER A 97 -3.38 8.17 -13.62
C SER A 97 -3.04 6.71 -13.91
N LEU A 98 -3.74 6.15 -14.89
CA LEU A 98 -3.59 4.77 -15.34
C LEU A 98 -2.83 4.76 -16.67
N GLY A 99 -1.77 3.97 -16.73
CA GLY A 99 -1.15 3.54 -17.97
C GLY A 99 -1.62 2.14 -18.36
N GLU A 100 -1.03 1.59 -19.43
CA GLU A 100 -1.29 0.21 -19.83
C GLU A 100 -0.94 -0.76 -18.70
N ASN A 101 0.25 -0.63 -18.11
CA ASN A 101 0.74 -1.51 -17.03
C ASN A 101 1.31 -0.72 -15.84
N SER A 102 0.77 0.48 -15.60
CA SER A 102 1.26 1.35 -14.53
C SER A 102 0.14 2.11 -13.84
N VAL A 103 0.33 2.39 -12.54
CA VAL A 103 -0.51 3.30 -11.76
C VAL A 103 0.39 4.39 -11.20
N THR A 104 0.12 5.65 -11.51
CA THR A 104 0.82 6.79 -10.89
C THR A 104 -0.12 7.55 -9.98
N ILE A 105 0.32 7.78 -8.74
CA ILE A 105 -0.42 8.50 -7.72
C ILE A 105 0.41 9.71 -7.31
N ASN A 106 -0.18 10.89 -7.42
CA ASN A 106 0.45 12.15 -7.01
C ASN A 106 -0.24 12.69 -5.76
N TYR A 107 0.53 13.27 -4.84
CA TYR A 107 0.01 14.19 -3.83
C TYR A 107 -0.32 15.53 -4.52
N ALA A 108 -1.49 16.10 -4.24
CA ALA A 108 -1.99 17.34 -4.84
C ALA A 108 -1.65 18.59 -4.01
#